data_AF-A0A2M7KJM7-F1
#
_entry.id   AF-A0A2M7KJM7-F1
#
_cell.length_a   1.000
_cell.length_b   1.000
_cell.length_c   1.000
_cell.angle_alpha   90.00
_cell.angle_beta   90.00
_cell.angle_gamma   90.00
#
_symmetry.space_group_name_H-M   'P 1'
#
loop_
_entity.id
_entity.type
_entity.pdbx_description
1 polymer ?
#
loop_
_entity_poly.entity_id
_entity_poly.type
_entity_poly.pdbx_seq_one_letter_code
_entity_poly.pdbx_strand_id
1 'polypeptide(L)'
;MRVQRRDDGVGERGCGSLLTVAVAFLALAVLSAPLRADEQPESEVAALRLTQEKLPEGWVVAKEVAAEPEQLLPFGEKLGGKLTAMVSQLLESKSGRVQLNYVGFLIPEEMARAYQRMVQLSRGTMTVLACGRVVLEVGAVDERGAPSDKLMELATSWLTLDPLQALKVKPHQVTGKWLLAEEVVLAQGDLRRVRADTGVEIEAGLNQLFGMTSGEGVRISLLKPTDPARLDRLQAALLRRSELRNKLLVLEGCVAEIAANDSRARDLAISLLQANAKAVRERTPQPEEPPAAEK
;
A
#
# COMPACT_ATOMS: atom_id res chain seq x y z
N MET A 1 -4.32 7.31 59.01
CA MET A 1 -3.32 7.00 57.97
C MET A 1 -3.95 7.37 56.62
N ARG A 2 -3.57 8.53 56.05
CA ARG A 2 -4.15 9.05 54.79
C ARG A 2 -3.40 8.42 53.62
N VAL A 3 -4.11 7.73 52.73
CA VAL A 3 -3.56 7.24 51.47
C VAL A 3 -3.70 8.35 50.44
N GLN A 4 -2.56 8.91 50.05
CA GLN A 4 -2.44 9.98 49.07
C GLN A 4 -2.41 9.32 47.67
N ARG A 5 -3.48 9.47 46.89
CA ARG A 5 -3.48 9.11 45.47
C ARG A 5 -2.58 10.11 44.74
N ARG A 6 -1.53 9.60 44.09
CA ARG A 6 -0.81 10.32 43.03
C ARG A 6 -1.60 10.13 41.73
N ASP A 7 -2.09 11.23 41.19
CA ASP A 7 -2.48 11.30 39.78
C ASP A 7 -1.19 11.39 38.97
N ASP A 8 -0.83 10.30 38.29
CA ASP A 8 0.28 10.30 37.36
C ASP A 8 -0.18 10.88 36.01
N GLY A 9 0.62 11.85 35.56
CA GLY A 9 0.39 12.74 34.44
C GLY A 9 -0.11 12.09 33.15
N VAL A 10 -1.04 12.80 32.53
CA VAL A 10 -1.34 12.75 31.10
C VAL A 10 -0.02 12.94 30.35
N GLY A 11 0.56 11.82 29.90
CA GLY A 11 1.73 11.83 29.04
C GLY A 11 1.39 12.53 27.74
N GLU A 12 2.03 13.67 27.50
CA GLU A 12 2.17 14.29 26.19
C GLU A 12 2.75 13.24 25.23
N ARG A 13 1.86 12.58 24.49
CA ARG A 13 2.27 11.79 23.31
C ARG A 13 2.63 12.80 22.23
N GLY A 14 3.88 13.26 22.26
CA GLY A 14 4.49 13.96 21.15
C GLY A 14 4.29 13.11 19.90
N CYS A 15 3.37 13.53 19.04
CA CYS A 15 3.07 12.92 17.76
C CYS A 15 4.16 13.33 16.75
N GLY A 16 5.43 13.08 17.10
CA GLY A 16 6.55 13.19 16.19
C GLY A 16 6.59 11.92 15.36
N SER A 17 5.85 11.87 14.25
CA SER A 17 6.12 10.83 13.25
C SER A 17 7.59 11.00 12.82
N LEU A 18 8.34 9.90 12.78
CA LEU A 18 9.74 9.91 12.35
C LEU A 18 9.91 10.38 10.89
N LEU A 19 8.81 10.56 10.14
CA LEU A 19 8.80 11.16 8.81
C LEU A 19 8.71 12.69 8.82
N THR A 20 8.24 13.33 9.90
CA THR A 20 8.42 14.79 10.08
C THR A 20 9.92 15.14 10.15
N VAL A 21 10.77 14.21 10.57
CA VAL A 21 12.24 14.34 10.48
C VAL A 21 12.74 14.21 9.03
N ALA A 22 12.12 13.38 8.18
CA ALA A 22 12.46 13.37 6.75
C ALA A 22 12.03 14.68 6.04
N VAL A 23 10.91 15.28 6.45
CA VAL A 23 10.51 16.63 6.00
C VAL A 23 11.46 17.71 6.53
N ALA A 24 12.02 17.56 7.73
CA ALA A 24 13.03 18.48 8.26
C ALA A 24 14.38 18.39 7.53
N PHE A 25 14.77 17.23 6.99
CA PHE A 25 16.00 17.10 6.18
C PHE A 25 15.83 17.57 4.72
N LEU A 26 14.61 17.61 4.18
CA LEU A 26 14.33 18.18 2.85
C LEU A 26 14.32 19.72 2.82
N ALA A 27 14.45 20.40 3.96
CA ALA A 27 14.56 21.86 4.02
C ALA A 27 15.97 22.40 3.69
N LEU A 28 16.95 21.54 3.41
CA LEU A 28 18.35 21.95 3.23
C LEU A 28 19.01 21.59 1.88
N ALA A 29 18.25 21.34 0.82
CA ALA A 29 18.81 21.12 -0.52
C ALA A 29 18.07 21.98 -1.56
N VAL A 30 18.48 23.25 -1.64
CA VAL A 30 18.19 24.12 -2.78
C VAL A 30 19.43 24.09 -3.67
N LEU A 31 19.34 23.41 -4.81
CA LEU A 31 20.01 23.66 -6.11
C LEU A 31 20.01 22.35 -6.92
N SER A 32 18.94 22.07 -7.65
CA SER A 32 18.83 20.87 -8.50
C SER A 32 19.25 21.19 -9.94
N ALA A 33 20.19 20.39 -10.46
CA ALA A 33 20.56 20.37 -11.88
C ALA A 33 19.67 19.35 -12.64
N PRO A 34 19.52 19.47 -13.98
CA PRO A 34 18.67 18.56 -14.75
C PRO A 34 19.34 17.17 -14.90
N LEU A 35 18.69 16.12 -14.38
CA LEU A 35 19.06 14.73 -14.59
C LEU A 35 18.70 14.24 -16.01
N ARG A 36 19.62 13.48 -16.61
CA ARG A 36 19.44 12.80 -17.91
C ARG A 36 18.76 11.46 -17.70
N ALA A 37 17.68 11.24 -18.44
CA ALA A 37 16.94 9.99 -18.52
C ALA A 37 17.67 9.02 -19.47
N ASP A 38 18.13 7.89 -18.95
CA ASP A 38 18.10 6.64 -19.72
C ASP A 38 18.06 5.43 -18.77
N GLU A 39 17.00 4.65 -18.94
CA GLU A 39 16.73 3.31 -18.38
C GLU A 39 17.22 3.03 -16.95
N GLN A 40 16.71 3.82 -15.99
CA GLN A 40 16.83 3.52 -14.57
C GLN A 40 15.44 3.45 -13.93
N PRO A 41 15.25 2.77 -12.79
CA PRO A 41 14.05 2.85 -11.95
C PRO A 41 13.54 4.27 -11.63
N GLU A 42 14.32 5.33 -11.90
CA GLU A 42 13.82 6.69 -12.09
C GLU A 42 12.64 6.79 -13.09
N SER A 43 12.64 5.95 -14.13
CA SER A 43 11.57 5.81 -15.13
C SER A 43 10.29 5.22 -14.54
N GLU A 44 10.38 4.21 -13.67
CA GLU A 44 9.20 3.67 -12.98
C GLU A 44 8.61 4.68 -12.00
N VAL A 45 9.47 5.37 -11.23
CA VAL A 45 9.01 6.47 -10.37
C VAL A 45 8.37 7.56 -11.22
N ALA A 46 9.00 7.98 -12.32
CA ALA A 46 8.48 9.00 -13.21
C ALA A 46 7.12 8.64 -13.82
N ALA A 47 6.89 7.37 -14.17
CA ALA A 47 5.62 6.88 -14.69
C ALA A 47 4.49 6.88 -13.64
N LEU A 48 4.84 6.66 -12.37
CA LEU A 48 3.91 6.64 -11.23
C LEU A 48 3.60 8.02 -10.65
N ARG A 49 4.45 9.03 -10.89
CA ARG A 49 4.19 10.40 -10.43
C ARG A 49 2.87 10.92 -10.97
N LEU A 50 2.15 11.66 -10.12
CA LEU A 50 0.95 12.37 -10.55
C LEU A 50 1.37 13.67 -11.24
N THR A 51 0.94 13.83 -12.49
CA THR A 51 1.08 15.07 -13.25
C THR A 51 -0.19 15.89 -13.09
N GLN A 52 -0.10 17.20 -13.34
CA GLN A 52 -1.25 18.10 -13.24
C GLN A 52 -2.46 17.62 -14.07
N GLU A 53 -2.22 16.97 -15.21
CA GLU A 53 -3.24 16.41 -16.10
C GLU A 53 -4.03 15.24 -15.48
N LYS A 54 -3.43 14.50 -14.55
CA LYS A 54 -4.05 13.37 -13.86
C LYS A 54 -4.79 13.77 -12.58
N LEU A 55 -4.61 15.00 -12.12
CA LEU A 55 -5.23 15.48 -10.88
C LEU A 55 -6.67 15.95 -11.13
N PRO A 56 -7.59 15.74 -10.17
CA PRO A 56 -8.92 16.33 -10.24
C PRO A 56 -8.87 17.86 -10.22
N GLU A 57 -9.97 18.47 -10.67
CA GLU A 57 -10.12 19.93 -10.59
C GLU A 57 -9.93 20.45 -9.16
N GLY A 58 -9.18 21.56 -9.03
CA GLY A 58 -8.90 22.20 -7.75
C GLY A 58 -7.72 21.61 -6.97
N TRP A 59 -7.09 20.54 -7.48
CA TRP A 59 -5.83 20.01 -6.95
C TRP A 59 -4.65 20.48 -7.79
N VAL A 60 -3.53 20.78 -7.12
CA VAL A 60 -2.28 21.18 -7.76
C VAL A 60 -1.08 20.45 -7.16
N VAL A 61 -0.05 20.24 -7.97
CA VAL A 61 1.27 19.85 -7.47
C VAL A 61 1.96 21.08 -6.88
N ALA A 62 1.90 21.23 -5.56
CA ALA A 62 2.45 22.40 -4.87
C ALA A 62 3.98 22.34 -4.74
N LYS A 63 4.51 21.13 -4.54
CA LYS A 63 5.96 20.90 -4.40
C LYS A 63 6.33 19.50 -4.87
N GLU A 64 7.47 19.38 -5.53
CA GLU A 64 8.11 18.10 -5.83
C GLU A 64 9.60 18.21 -5.50
N VAL A 65 10.15 17.19 -4.84
CA VAL A 65 11.57 17.14 -4.50
C VAL A 65 12.09 15.74 -4.78
N ALA A 66 13.13 15.66 -5.61
CA ALA A 66 13.92 14.45 -5.79
C ALA A 66 15.12 14.48 -4.84
N ALA A 67 15.45 13.32 -4.27
CA ALA A 67 16.66 13.16 -3.47
C ALA A 67 17.87 13.00 -4.40
N GLU A 68 18.97 13.68 -4.06
CA GLU A 68 20.24 13.53 -4.77
C GLU A 68 20.89 12.18 -4.44
N PRO A 69 21.78 11.64 -5.31
CA PRO A 69 22.39 10.32 -5.12
C PRO A 69 23.06 10.11 -3.75
N GLU A 70 23.68 11.15 -3.18
CA GLU A 70 24.34 11.10 -1.88
C GLU A 70 23.33 10.93 -0.73
N GLN A 71 22.11 11.42 -0.93
CA GLN A 71 21.02 11.30 0.04
C GLN A 71 20.39 9.90 0.01
N LEU A 72 20.44 9.20 -1.12
CA LEU A 72 19.84 7.87 -1.28
C LEU A 72 20.51 6.79 -0.41
N LEU A 73 21.82 6.86 -0.23
CA LEU A 73 22.60 5.88 0.55
C LEU A 73 22.09 5.70 1.99
N PRO A 74 22.00 6.75 2.84
CA PRO A 74 21.53 6.59 4.22
C PRO A 74 20.06 6.16 4.33
N PHE A 75 19.22 6.46 3.34
CA PHE A 75 17.84 5.94 3.30
C PHE A 75 17.81 4.46 2.89
N GLY A 76 18.64 4.06 1.93
CA GLY A 76 18.78 2.67 1.50
C GLY A 76 19.22 1.74 2.63
N GLU A 77 20.20 2.16 3.42
CA GLU A 77 20.64 1.41 4.61
C GLU A 77 19.50 1.21 5.63
N LYS A 78 18.70 2.25 5.87
CA LYS A 78 17.56 2.19 6.80
C LYS A 78 16.43 1.28 6.30
N LEU A 79 16.23 1.25 4.98
CA LEU A 79 15.18 0.46 4.33
C LEU A 79 15.64 -0.96 3.96
N GLY A 80 16.95 -1.25 4.02
CA GLY A 80 17.51 -2.57 3.75
C GLY A 80 17.64 -2.91 2.27
N GLY A 81 17.93 -1.91 1.43
CA GLY A 81 18.08 -2.07 -0.02
C GLY A 81 18.76 -0.88 -0.70
N LYS A 82 19.26 -1.09 -1.93
CA LYS A 82 19.88 -0.01 -2.71
C LYS A 82 18.79 0.81 -3.39
N LEU A 83 18.61 2.04 -2.93
CA LEU A 83 17.71 2.99 -3.58
C LEU A 83 18.31 3.47 -4.89
N THR A 84 17.42 3.66 -5.85
CA THR A 84 17.77 4.20 -7.17
C THR A 84 17.08 5.52 -7.44
N ALA A 85 15.98 5.79 -6.75
CA ALA A 85 15.26 7.04 -6.83
C ALA A 85 14.50 7.26 -5.53
N MET A 86 14.37 8.52 -5.12
CA MET A 86 13.43 8.91 -4.07
C MET A 86 12.83 10.27 -4.44
N VAL A 87 11.51 10.33 -4.55
CA VAL A 87 10.79 11.56 -4.91
C VAL A 87 9.68 11.78 -3.88
N SER A 88 9.57 13.00 -3.37
CA SER A 88 8.46 13.43 -2.52
C SER A 88 7.64 14.47 -3.26
N GLN A 89 6.34 14.23 -3.39
CA GLN A 89 5.39 15.10 -4.06
C GLN A 89 4.31 15.55 -3.07
N LEU A 90 4.09 16.86 -2.97
CA LEU A 90 3.05 17.48 -2.16
C LEU A 90 1.97 18.02 -3.08
N LEU A 91 0.75 17.54 -2.88
CA LEU A 91 -0.46 17.97 -3.58
C LEU A 91 -1.33 18.77 -2.61
N GLU A 92 -1.91 19.87 -3.08
CA GLU A 92 -2.75 20.73 -2.24
C GLU A 92 -4.05 21.09 -2.95
N SER A 93 -5.09 21.27 -2.15
CA SER A 93 -6.38 21.84 -2.54
C SER A 93 -6.99 22.60 -1.37
N LYS A 94 -8.16 23.22 -1.58
CA LYS A 94 -8.94 23.82 -0.48
C LYS A 94 -9.36 22.80 0.59
N SER A 95 -9.43 21.52 0.24
CA SER A 95 -9.89 20.45 1.13
C SER A 95 -8.79 19.82 1.99
N GLY A 96 -7.51 20.17 1.73
CA GLY A 96 -6.39 19.59 2.46
C GLY A 96 -5.17 19.36 1.59
N ARG A 97 -4.27 18.50 2.08
CA ARG A 97 -2.97 18.20 1.49
C ARG A 97 -2.71 16.71 1.45
N VAL A 98 -2.07 16.26 0.38
CA VAL A 98 -1.65 14.87 0.18
C VAL A 98 -0.15 14.86 -0.08
N GLN A 99 0.58 14.01 0.64
CA GLN A 99 2.00 13.76 0.43
C GLN A 99 2.19 12.36 -0.14
N LEU A 100 2.95 12.26 -1.23
CA LEU A 100 3.31 11.03 -1.91
C LEU A 100 4.83 10.88 -1.87
N ASN A 101 5.34 9.81 -1.26
CA ASN A 101 6.76 9.50 -1.24
C ASN A 101 7.02 8.25 -2.08
N TYR A 102 7.68 8.42 -3.21
CA TYR A 102 8.08 7.35 -4.13
C TYR A 102 9.50 6.92 -3.81
N VAL A 103 9.73 5.62 -3.65
CA VAL A 103 11.03 5.04 -3.35
C VAL A 103 11.31 3.91 -4.34
N GLY A 104 12.22 4.13 -5.27
CA GLY A 104 12.61 3.18 -6.32
C GLY A 104 13.75 2.27 -5.87
N PHE A 105 13.67 1.00 -6.28
CA PHE A 105 14.68 -0.03 -6.04
C PHE A 105 15.12 -0.68 -7.35
N LEU A 106 16.33 -1.24 -7.37
CA LEU A 106 16.80 -2.02 -8.52
C LEU A 106 16.27 -3.46 -8.49
N ILE A 107 16.23 -4.06 -7.29
CA ILE A 107 15.98 -5.48 -7.06
C ILE A 107 14.60 -5.65 -6.37
N PRO A 108 13.69 -6.48 -6.91
CA PRO A 108 12.36 -6.70 -6.31
C PRO A 108 12.40 -7.19 -4.86
N GLU A 109 13.37 -8.02 -4.49
CA GLU A 109 13.55 -8.51 -3.13
C GLU A 109 13.94 -7.39 -2.14
N GLU A 110 14.69 -6.38 -2.60
CA GLU A 110 14.99 -5.18 -1.82
C GLU A 110 13.75 -4.31 -1.63
N MET A 111 12.96 -4.14 -2.70
CA MET A 111 11.67 -3.44 -2.65
C MET A 111 10.73 -4.10 -1.64
N ALA A 112 10.60 -5.43 -1.65
CA ALA A 112 9.73 -6.15 -0.71
C ALA A 112 10.14 -5.95 0.76
N ARG A 113 11.45 -5.96 1.06
CA ARG A 113 11.97 -5.67 2.40
C ARG A 113 11.71 -4.22 2.81
N ALA A 114 11.97 -3.27 1.91
CA ALA A 114 11.74 -1.87 2.16
C ALA A 114 10.26 -1.56 2.37
N TYR A 115 9.39 -2.18 1.59
CA TYR A 115 7.94 -2.12 1.75
C TYR A 115 7.51 -2.55 3.15
N GLN A 116 7.93 -3.74 3.59
CA GLN A 116 7.62 -4.24 4.93
C GLN A 116 8.14 -3.28 6.01
N ARG A 117 9.35 -2.75 5.82
CA ARG A 117 9.94 -1.77 6.74
C ARG A 117 9.14 -0.47 6.80
N MET A 118 8.71 0.06 5.66
CA MET A 118 7.89 1.27 5.58
C MET A 118 6.52 1.06 6.21
N VAL A 119 5.87 -0.08 6.00
CA VAL A 119 4.61 -0.41 6.71
C VAL A 119 4.81 -0.38 8.23
N GLN A 120 5.88 -1.01 8.75
CA GLN A 120 6.20 -0.99 10.18
C GLN A 120 6.45 0.42 10.71
N LEU A 121 7.19 1.25 9.96
CA LEU A 121 7.52 2.61 10.35
C LEU A 121 6.31 3.55 10.32
N SER A 122 5.41 3.36 9.35
CA SER A 122 4.19 4.16 9.22
C SER A 122 3.20 3.95 10.38
N ARG A 123 3.29 2.79 11.06
CA ARG A 123 2.37 2.38 12.14
C ARG A 123 0.89 2.51 11.76
N GLY A 124 0.57 2.32 10.48
CA GLY A 124 -0.80 2.43 9.97
C GLY A 124 -1.35 3.85 9.84
N THR A 125 -0.53 4.88 10.05
CA THR A 125 -0.95 6.29 9.85
C THR A 125 -0.91 6.72 8.38
N MET A 126 -0.13 6.01 7.56
CA MET A 126 0.01 6.24 6.13
C MET A 126 -0.35 4.97 5.37
N THR A 127 -0.73 5.11 4.11
CA THR A 127 -0.93 3.98 3.20
C THR A 127 0.37 3.73 2.43
N VAL A 128 1.00 2.58 2.63
CA VAL A 128 2.19 2.15 1.87
C VAL A 128 1.75 1.19 0.77
N LEU A 129 2.22 1.34 -0.47
CA LEU A 129 1.83 0.55 -1.64
C LEU A 129 3.08 0.02 -2.35
N ALA A 130 3.00 -1.17 -2.93
CA ALA A 130 4.05 -1.74 -3.77
C ALA A 130 3.64 -1.70 -5.25
N CYS A 131 4.35 -0.93 -6.07
CA CYS A 131 4.06 -0.70 -7.49
C CYS A 131 5.29 -1.07 -8.32
N GLY A 132 5.38 -2.32 -8.79
CA GLY A 132 6.57 -2.79 -9.49
C GLY A 132 7.79 -2.77 -8.57
N ARG A 133 8.84 -2.02 -8.96
CA ARG A 133 10.04 -1.81 -8.12
C ARG A 133 10.00 -0.54 -7.27
N VAL A 134 8.82 0.08 -7.16
CA VAL A 134 8.62 1.32 -6.39
C VAL A 134 7.76 1.03 -5.16
N VAL A 135 8.21 1.47 -4.00
CA VAL A 135 7.37 1.61 -2.81
C VAL A 135 6.83 3.02 -2.75
N LEU A 136 5.52 3.16 -2.61
CA LEU A 136 4.84 4.45 -2.52
C LEU A 136 4.18 4.60 -1.16
N GLU A 137 4.52 5.64 -0.41
CA GLU A 137 3.83 6.03 0.81
C GLU A 137 2.90 7.21 0.53
N VAL A 138 1.66 7.10 0.98
CA VAL A 138 0.61 8.11 0.82
C VAL A 138 0.16 8.57 2.19
N GLY A 139 0.34 9.85 2.46
CA GLY A 139 -0.19 10.54 3.64
C GLY A 139 -1.13 11.67 3.25
N ALA A 140 -2.16 11.92 4.06
CA ALA A 140 -3.05 13.03 3.81
C ALA A 140 -3.53 13.69 5.08
N VAL A 141 -3.71 15.01 5.02
CA VAL A 141 -4.27 15.83 6.09
C VAL A 141 -5.37 16.73 5.55
N ASP A 142 -6.40 16.98 6.34
CA ASP A 142 -7.50 17.91 6.02
C ASP A 142 -7.07 19.38 6.12
N GLU A 143 -8.00 20.31 5.90
CA GLU A 143 -7.74 21.75 6.00
C GLU A 143 -7.33 22.22 7.40
N ARG A 144 -7.54 21.39 8.43
CA ARG A 144 -7.13 21.65 9.82
C ARG A 144 -5.78 21.02 10.16
N GLY A 145 -5.18 20.30 9.22
CA GLY A 145 -3.94 19.57 9.41
C GLY A 145 -4.10 18.24 10.15
N ALA A 146 -5.33 17.73 10.33
CA ALA A 146 -5.57 16.42 10.93
C ALA A 146 -5.49 15.31 9.87
N PRO A 147 -4.99 14.09 10.20
CA PRO A 147 -4.98 12.96 9.27
C PRO A 147 -6.36 12.69 8.67
N SER A 148 -6.42 12.44 7.35
CA SER A 148 -7.69 12.27 6.63
C SER A 148 -7.71 11.01 5.76
N ASP A 149 -8.43 10.00 6.24
CA ASP A 149 -8.61 8.73 5.54
C ASP A 149 -9.30 8.92 4.19
N LYS A 150 -10.31 9.80 4.15
CA LYS A 150 -11.02 10.15 2.90
C LYS A 150 -10.07 10.73 1.85
N LEU A 151 -9.13 11.58 2.24
CA LEU A 151 -8.15 12.14 1.32
C LEU A 151 -7.09 11.11 0.91
N MET A 152 -6.71 10.18 1.79
CA MET A 152 -5.85 9.06 1.41
C MET A 152 -6.53 8.12 0.41
N GLU A 153 -7.80 7.77 0.64
CA GLU A 153 -8.60 6.97 -0.31
C GLU A 153 -8.77 7.66 -1.65
N LEU A 154 -8.98 8.98 -1.64
CA LEU A 154 -9.06 9.79 -2.85
C LEU A 154 -7.71 9.81 -3.57
N ALA A 155 -6.61 10.07 -2.87
CA ALA A 155 -5.27 10.11 -3.45
C ALA A 155 -4.88 8.78 -4.09
N THR A 156 -5.17 7.67 -3.41
CA THR A 156 -4.92 6.33 -3.96
C THR A 156 -5.77 5.99 -5.16
N SER A 157 -6.93 6.66 -5.33
CA SER A 157 -7.77 6.50 -6.53
C SER A 157 -7.20 7.14 -7.79
N TRP A 158 -6.28 8.11 -7.64
CA TRP A 158 -5.61 8.76 -8.78
C TRP A 158 -4.44 7.94 -9.33
N LEU A 159 -4.03 6.91 -8.59
CA LEU A 159 -2.90 6.06 -8.94
C LEU A 159 -3.37 4.88 -9.78
N THR A 160 -2.59 4.53 -10.79
CA THR A 160 -2.75 3.25 -11.51
C THR A 160 -2.15 2.14 -10.65
N LEU A 161 -2.99 1.47 -9.86
CA LEU A 161 -2.56 0.42 -8.95
C LEU A 161 -2.71 -0.97 -9.56
N ASP A 162 -1.77 -1.85 -9.23
CA ASP A 162 -1.95 -3.28 -9.43
C ASP A 162 -3.21 -3.76 -8.68
N PRO A 163 -4.02 -4.69 -9.25
CA PRO A 163 -5.24 -5.18 -8.60
C PRO A 163 -5.03 -5.65 -7.16
N LEU A 164 -3.88 -6.24 -6.86
CA LEU A 164 -3.57 -6.70 -5.51
C LEU A 164 -3.47 -5.53 -4.51
N GLN A 165 -2.82 -4.43 -4.90
CA GLN A 165 -2.73 -3.22 -4.07
C GLN A 165 -4.06 -2.47 -3.99
N ALA A 166 -4.85 -2.50 -5.06
CA ALA A 166 -6.18 -1.92 -5.08
C ALA A 166 -7.13 -2.67 -4.14
N LEU A 167 -7.03 -4.00 -4.07
CA LEU A 167 -7.91 -4.88 -3.27
C LEU A 167 -7.52 -4.97 -1.79
N LYS A 168 -6.24 -4.81 -1.43
CA LYS A 168 -5.77 -5.00 -0.05
C LYS A 168 -6.53 -4.16 0.97
N VAL A 169 -6.63 -4.64 2.21
CA VAL A 169 -7.26 -3.91 3.31
C VAL A 169 -6.28 -2.86 3.84
N LYS A 170 -6.63 -1.58 3.77
CA LYS A 170 -5.75 -0.50 4.25
C LYS A 170 -5.95 -0.29 5.75
N PRO A 171 -4.91 0.13 6.50
CA PRO A 171 -5.00 0.31 7.95
C PRO A 171 -6.18 1.17 8.41
N HIS A 172 -6.47 2.26 7.71
CA HIS A 172 -7.58 3.17 8.04
C HIS A 172 -8.97 2.56 7.82
N GLN A 173 -9.10 1.52 7.00
CA GLN A 173 -10.38 0.85 6.76
C GLN A 173 -10.78 -0.08 7.92
N VAL A 174 -9.82 -0.40 8.78
CA VAL A 174 -9.99 -1.31 9.89
C VAL A 174 -10.41 -0.52 11.13
N THR A 175 -11.62 -0.77 11.63
CA THR A 175 -12.17 -0.05 12.77
C THR A 175 -12.01 -0.83 14.08
N GLY A 176 -12.11 -0.12 15.21
CA GLY A 176 -12.11 -0.73 16.54
C GLY A 176 -10.70 -1.05 17.06
N LYS A 177 -10.51 -2.26 17.61
CA LYS A 177 -9.25 -2.70 18.25
C LYS A 177 -8.35 -3.52 17.31
N TRP A 178 -8.74 -3.67 16.05
CA TRP A 178 -7.98 -4.40 15.06
C TRP A 178 -6.82 -3.53 14.55
N LEU A 179 -5.63 -4.11 14.50
CA LEU A 179 -4.42 -3.43 14.03
C LEU A 179 -3.75 -4.31 12.98
N LEU A 180 -3.18 -3.66 11.96
CA LEU A 180 -2.26 -4.33 11.03
C LEU A 180 -0.99 -4.71 11.79
N ALA A 181 -0.81 -5.99 12.08
CA ALA A 181 0.35 -6.52 12.78
C ALA A 181 1.51 -6.77 11.80
N GLU A 182 1.19 -7.25 10.60
CA GLU A 182 2.19 -7.57 9.58
C GLU A 182 1.62 -7.38 8.17
N GLU A 183 2.45 -6.91 7.25
CA GLU A 183 2.15 -6.85 5.83
C GLU A 183 3.40 -7.18 5.03
N VAL A 184 3.30 -8.17 4.14
CA VAL A 184 4.46 -8.72 3.41
C VAL A 184 4.09 -8.96 1.96
N VAL A 185 4.81 -8.31 1.04
CA VAL A 185 4.80 -8.68 -0.38
C VAL A 185 5.62 -9.95 -0.54
N LEU A 186 5.05 -10.96 -1.19
CA LEU A 186 5.70 -12.26 -1.36
C LEU A 186 6.90 -12.14 -2.28
N ALA A 187 8.06 -12.60 -1.80
CA ALA A 187 9.26 -12.69 -2.62
C ALA A 187 9.14 -13.80 -3.67
N GLN A 188 9.97 -13.76 -4.71
CA GLN A 188 9.99 -14.76 -5.79
C GLN A 188 10.12 -16.20 -5.28
N GLY A 189 10.88 -16.42 -4.20
CA GLY A 189 11.00 -17.73 -3.56
C GLY A 189 9.68 -18.26 -3.01
N ASP A 190 8.86 -17.40 -2.40
CA ASP A 190 7.56 -17.79 -1.85
C ASP A 190 6.51 -17.97 -2.96
N LEU A 191 6.53 -17.12 -3.99
CA LEU A 191 5.69 -17.30 -5.18
C LEU A 191 5.95 -18.64 -5.88
N ARG A 192 7.23 -19.05 -5.99
CA ARG A 192 7.60 -20.38 -6.52
C ARG A 192 7.05 -21.53 -5.69
N ARG A 193 6.97 -21.38 -4.36
CA ARG A 193 6.34 -22.39 -3.49
C ARG A 193 4.84 -22.47 -3.75
N VAL A 194 4.15 -21.33 -3.83
CA VAL A 194 2.71 -21.31 -4.19
C VAL A 194 2.47 -21.95 -5.55
N ARG A 195 3.32 -21.66 -6.54
CA ARG A 195 3.28 -22.31 -7.86
C ARG A 195 3.47 -23.82 -7.76
N ALA A 196 4.46 -24.29 -7.00
CA ALA A 196 4.71 -25.71 -6.83
C ALA A 196 3.51 -26.44 -6.22
N ASP A 197 2.83 -25.80 -5.25
CA ASP A 197 1.67 -26.37 -4.57
C ASP A 197 0.40 -26.35 -5.43
N THR A 198 0.21 -25.29 -6.24
CA THR A 198 -1.05 -25.05 -6.95
C THR A 198 -1.00 -25.43 -8.43
N GLY A 199 0.20 -25.51 -9.02
CA GLY A 199 0.44 -25.65 -10.44
C GLY A 199 0.02 -24.42 -11.26
N VAL A 200 -0.14 -23.25 -10.63
CA VAL A 200 -0.51 -21.98 -11.28
C VAL A 200 0.64 -20.97 -11.11
N GLU A 201 1.02 -20.29 -12.18
CA GLU A 201 2.02 -19.21 -12.11
C GLU A 201 1.43 -18.00 -11.40
N ILE A 202 2.13 -17.52 -10.36
CA ILE A 202 1.71 -16.35 -9.58
C ILE A 202 2.64 -15.19 -9.93
N GLU A 203 2.05 -14.09 -10.40
CA GLU A 203 2.76 -12.86 -10.74
C GLU A 203 3.12 -12.07 -9.48
N ALA A 204 2.17 -11.93 -8.56
CA ALA A 204 2.33 -11.16 -7.33
C ALA A 204 1.52 -11.76 -6.17
N GLY A 205 1.99 -11.51 -4.96
CA GLY A 205 1.31 -11.95 -3.74
C GLY A 205 1.53 -10.99 -2.57
N LEU A 206 0.55 -10.91 -1.68
CA LEU A 206 0.57 -10.06 -0.49
C LEU A 206 -0.10 -10.79 0.67
N ASN A 207 0.59 -10.85 1.80
CA ASN A 207 0.03 -11.33 3.05
C ASN A 207 -0.20 -10.16 3.99
N GLN A 208 -1.39 -10.08 4.58
CA GLN A 208 -1.74 -9.14 5.63
C GLN A 208 -2.16 -9.92 6.87
N LEU A 209 -1.62 -9.58 8.03
CA LEU A 209 -2.02 -10.11 9.32
C LEU A 209 -2.61 -8.97 10.14
N PHE A 210 -3.89 -9.09 10.46
CA PHE A 210 -4.56 -8.22 11.41
C PHE A 210 -4.77 -8.96 12.72
N GLY A 211 -4.55 -8.27 13.83
CA GLY A 211 -4.70 -8.84 15.16
C GLY A 211 -5.36 -7.85 16.13
N MET A 212 -5.98 -8.40 17.15
CA MET A 212 -6.46 -7.66 18.32
C MET A 212 -5.60 -8.00 19.54
N THR A 213 -5.61 -7.11 20.54
CA THR A 213 -4.94 -7.38 21.84
C THR A 213 -5.51 -8.59 22.58
N SER A 214 -6.73 -9.03 22.23
CA SER A 214 -7.40 -10.24 22.76
C SER A 214 -6.82 -11.55 22.22
N GLY A 215 -5.92 -11.51 21.23
CA GLY A 215 -5.39 -12.70 20.54
C GLY A 215 -6.22 -13.18 19.35
N GLU A 216 -7.33 -12.49 19.04
CA GLU A 216 -8.08 -12.67 17.79
C GLU A 216 -7.24 -12.16 16.61
N GLY A 217 -7.28 -12.89 15.49
CA GLY A 217 -6.45 -12.61 14.34
C GLY A 217 -7.06 -13.09 13.03
N VAL A 218 -6.82 -12.34 11.97
CA VAL A 218 -7.15 -12.71 10.60
C VAL A 218 -5.94 -12.49 9.71
N ARG A 219 -5.56 -13.53 8.96
CA ARG A 219 -4.60 -13.48 7.88
C ARG A 219 -5.33 -13.46 6.56
N ILE A 220 -4.96 -12.52 5.70
CA ILE A 220 -5.44 -12.39 4.33
C ILE A 220 -4.24 -12.59 3.41
N SER A 221 -4.30 -13.58 2.53
CA SER A 221 -3.32 -13.81 1.48
C SER A 221 -3.96 -13.51 0.14
N LEU A 222 -3.53 -12.44 -0.53
CA LEU A 222 -3.95 -12.07 -1.88
C LEU A 222 -2.93 -12.60 -2.88
N LEU A 223 -3.40 -13.32 -3.90
CA LEU A 223 -2.58 -13.91 -4.95
C LEU A 223 -3.12 -13.52 -6.32
N LYS A 224 -2.25 -12.96 -7.16
CA LYS A 224 -2.54 -12.58 -8.55
C LYS A 224 -1.86 -13.58 -9.50
N PRO A 225 -2.60 -14.45 -10.21
CA PRO A 225 -2.01 -15.32 -11.21
C PRO A 225 -1.53 -14.50 -12.41
N THR A 226 -0.49 -14.97 -13.11
CA THR A 226 -0.01 -14.33 -14.36
C THR A 226 -1.07 -14.38 -15.47
N ASP A 227 -1.89 -15.43 -15.49
CA ASP A 227 -2.99 -15.62 -16.43
C ASP A 227 -4.34 -15.60 -15.65
N PRO A 228 -5.16 -14.54 -15.81
CA PRO A 228 -6.47 -14.44 -15.15
C PRO A 228 -7.40 -15.62 -15.46
N ALA A 229 -7.26 -16.29 -16.60
CA ALA A 229 -8.06 -17.48 -16.92
C ALA A 229 -7.75 -18.68 -16.00
N ARG A 230 -6.70 -18.60 -15.18
CA ARG A 230 -6.32 -19.62 -14.19
C ARG A 230 -6.89 -19.37 -12.80
N LEU A 231 -7.70 -18.32 -12.59
CA LEU A 231 -8.28 -18.01 -11.27
C LEU A 231 -9.06 -19.18 -10.67
N ASP A 232 -9.94 -19.82 -11.45
CA ASP A 232 -10.73 -20.97 -10.98
C ASP A 232 -9.84 -22.16 -10.59
N ARG A 233 -8.77 -22.39 -11.36
CA ARG A 233 -7.80 -23.44 -11.07
C ARG A 233 -7.02 -23.13 -9.79
N LEU A 234 -6.61 -21.88 -9.60
CA LEU A 234 -5.92 -21.42 -8.40
C LEU A 234 -6.84 -21.58 -7.17
N GLN A 235 -8.09 -21.11 -7.26
CA GLN A 235 -9.08 -21.26 -6.21
C GLN A 235 -9.30 -22.73 -5.86
N ALA A 236 -9.50 -23.60 -6.86
CA ALA A 236 -9.67 -25.04 -6.64
C ALA A 236 -8.45 -25.69 -5.99
N ALA A 237 -7.23 -25.26 -6.34
CA ALA A 237 -6.00 -25.75 -5.72
C ALA A 237 -5.88 -25.30 -4.26
N LEU A 238 -6.18 -24.04 -3.96
CA LEU A 238 -6.18 -23.50 -2.61
C LEU A 238 -7.27 -24.17 -1.76
N LEU A 239 -8.46 -24.44 -2.30
CA LEU A 239 -9.54 -25.16 -1.60
C LEU A 239 -9.11 -26.56 -1.16
N ARG A 240 -8.32 -27.27 -1.98
CA ARG A 240 -7.81 -28.60 -1.62
C ARG A 240 -6.78 -28.59 -0.49
N ARG A 241 -6.02 -27.49 -0.37
CA ARG A 241 -5.00 -27.31 0.67
C ARG A 241 -5.56 -26.70 1.95
N SER A 242 -6.57 -25.86 1.80
CA SER A 242 -7.17 -25.10 2.89
C SER A 242 -7.63 -26.04 4.00
N GLU A 243 -7.24 -25.74 5.22
CA GLU A 243 -7.92 -26.30 6.39
C GLU A 243 -9.41 -25.91 6.33
N LEU A 244 -10.29 -26.72 6.92
CA LEU A 244 -11.76 -26.52 6.89
C LEU A 244 -12.23 -25.11 7.35
N ARG A 245 -11.34 -24.28 7.90
CA ARG A 245 -11.62 -22.97 8.46
C ARG A 245 -11.35 -21.79 7.51
N ASN A 246 -10.54 -21.95 6.47
CA ASN A 246 -10.23 -20.81 5.59
C ASN A 246 -11.40 -20.53 4.65
N LYS A 247 -11.53 -19.26 4.26
CA LYS A 247 -12.48 -18.82 3.23
C LYS A 247 -11.70 -18.32 2.03
N LEU A 248 -12.19 -18.64 0.84
CA LEU A 248 -11.60 -18.21 -0.42
C LEU A 248 -12.57 -17.29 -1.14
N LEU A 249 -12.09 -16.14 -1.59
CA LEU A 249 -12.82 -15.20 -2.44
C LEU A 249 -12.08 -15.03 -3.76
N VAL A 250 -12.80 -15.12 -4.88
CA VAL A 250 -12.28 -14.68 -6.18
C VAL A 250 -12.70 -13.23 -6.36
N LEU A 251 -11.72 -12.37 -6.58
CA LEU A 251 -11.86 -10.92 -6.74
C LEU A 251 -11.24 -10.52 -8.09
N GLU A 252 -11.40 -9.26 -8.50
CA GLU A 252 -10.91 -8.72 -9.77
C GLU A 252 -9.44 -9.11 -10.07
N GLY A 253 -9.22 -10.17 -10.84
CA GLY A 253 -7.88 -10.67 -11.18
C GLY A 253 -7.11 -11.35 -10.03
N CYS A 254 -7.72 -11.62 -8.87
CA CYS A 254 -7.03 -12.13 -7.68
C CYS A 254 -7.83 -13.24 -6.97
N VAL A 255 -7.13 -14.09 -6.21
CA VAL A 255 -7.74 -14.97 -5.20
C VAL A 255 -7.29 -14.52 -3.82
N ALA A 256 -8.24 -14.32 -2.91
CA ALA A 256 -7.99 -14.03 -1.50
C ALA A 256 -8.24 -15.29 -0.66
N GLU A 257 -7.21 -15.74 0.07
CA GLU A 257 -7.34 -16.76 1.12
C GLU A 257 -7.39 -16.07 2.48
N ILE A 258 -8.46 -16.34 3.25
CA ILE A 258 -8.74 -15.71 4.53
C ILE A 258 -8.73 -16.79 5.62
N ALA A 259 -7.71 -16.76 6.46
CA ALA A 259 -7.57 -17.64 7.61
C ALA A 259 -7.78 -16.84 8.90
N ALA A 260 -8.74 -17.24 9.73
CA ALA A 260 -9.04 -16.55 10.98
C ALA A 260 -9.33 -17.55 12.10
N ASN A 261 -8.95 -17.18 13.34
CA ASN A 261 -9.31 -17.94 14.53
C ASN A 261 -10.70 -17.59 15.09
N ASP A 262 -11.26 -16.47 14.65
CA ASP A 262 -12.59 -15.99 15.00
C ASP A 262 -13.46 -15.74 13.76
N SER A 263 -14.76 -16.01 13.88
CA SER A 263 -15.72 -15.85 12.79
C SER A 263 -16.00 -14.39 12.44
N ARG A 264 -16.04 -13.48 13.42
CA ARG A 264 -16.30 -12.05 13.18
C ARG A 264 -15.13 -11.39 12.49
N ALA A 265 -13.91 -11.75 12.88
CA ALA A 265 -12.67 -11.36 12.22
C ALA A 265 -12.69 -11.68 10.73
N ARG A 266 -13.12 -12.91 10.41
CA ARG A 266 -13.26 -13.40 9.05
C ARG A 266 -14.32 -12.65 8.26
N ASP A 267 -15.49 -12.45 8.84
CA ASP A 267 -16.61 -11.77 8.19
C ASP A 267 -16.29 -10.29 7.92
N LEU A 268 -15.58 -9.63 8.85
CA LEU A 268 -15.05 -8.28 8.65
C LEU A 268 -14.07 -8.24 7.47
N ALA A 269 -13.10 -9.15 7.42
CA ALA A 269 -12.14 -9.22 6.32
C ALA A 269 -12.83 -9.44 4.96
N ILE A 270 -13.83 -10.34 4.91
CA ILE A 270 -14.64 -10.57 3.70
C ILE A 270 -15.35 -9.28 3.28
N SER A 271 -16.02 -8.60 4.20
CA SER A 271 -16.75 -7.37 3.91
C SER A 271 -15.83 -6.26 3.38
N LEU A 272 -14.65 -6.09 3.96
CA LEU A 272 -13.68 -5.09 3.53
C LEU A 272 -13.12 -5.39 2.12
N LEU A 273 -12.79 -6.65 1.85
CA LEU A 273 -12.33 -7.07 0.53
C LEU A 273 -13.40 -6.90 -0.55
N GLN A 274 -14.66 -7.21 -0.24
CA GLN A 274 -15.79 -7.00 -1.16
C GLN A 274 -16.04 -5.51 -1.42
N ALA A 275 -15.95 -4.66 -0.40
CA ALA A 275 -16.05 -3.21 -0.55
C ALA A 275 -14.94 -2.66 -1.46
N ASN A 276 -13.69 -3.13 -1.26
CA ASN A 276 -12.57 -2.75 -2.12
C ASN A 276 -12.76 -3.24 -3.56
N ALA A 277 -13.20 -4.48 -3.77
CA ALA A 277 -13.47 -5.01 -5.10
C ALA A 277 -14.57 -4.22 -5.83
N LYS A 278 -15.63 -3.83 -5.11
CA LYS A 278 -16.67 -2.95 -5.64
C LYS A 278 -16.10 -1.59 -6.06
N ALA A 279 -15.30 -0.96 -5.20
CA ALA A 279 -14.67 0.32 -5.50
C ALA A 279 -13.72 0.25 -6.71
N VAL A 280 -13.03 -0.88 -6.91
CA VAL A 280 -12.20 -1.11 -8.11
C VAL A 280 -13.06 -1.17 -9.37
N ARG A 281 -14.16 -1.94 -9.36
CA ARG A 281 -15.07 -2.03 -10.52
C ARG A 281 -15.69 -0.70 -10.91
N GLU A 282 -16.05 0.12 -9.93
CA GLU A 282 -16.67 1.44 -10.16
C GLU A 282 -15.69 2.44 -10.77
N ARG A 283 -14.37 2.22 -10.65
CA ARG A 283 -13.32 3.10 -11.17
C ARG A 283 -12.76 2.65 -12.51
N THR A 284 -12.78 1.34 -12.79
CA THR A 284 -12.32 0.82 -14.07
C THR A 284 -13.36 1.15 -15.15
N PRO A 285 -13.00 1.93 -16.19
CA PRO A 285 -13.91 2.16 -17.31
C PRO A 285 -14.36 0.82 -17.88
N GLN A 286 -15.67 0.62 -18.01
CA GLN A 286 -16.16 -0.53 -18.74
C GLN A 286 -15.65 -0.40 -20.18
N PRO A 287 -15.10 -1.46 -20.79
CA PRO A 287 -14.74 -1.40 -22.20
C PRO A 287 -16.01 -0.96 -22.96
N GLU A 288 -15.92 0.14 -23.68
CA GLU A 288 -17.02 0.61 -24.53
C GLU A 288 -17.42 -0.57 -25.41
N GLU A 289 -18.70 -0.97 -25.35
CA GLU A 289 -19.19 -2.00 -26.27
C GLU A 289 -18.82 -1.56 -27.68
N PRO A 290 -18.13 -2.41 -28.47
CA PRO A 290 -17.78 -2.05 -29.82
C PRO A 290 -19.07 -1.62 -30.53
N PRO A 291 -19.06 -0.50 -31.27
CA PRO A 291 -20.25 0.01 -31.91
C PRO A 291 -20.91 -1.12 -32.68
N ALA A 292 -22.21 -1.34 -32.43
CA ALA A 292 -22.96 -2.41 -33.08
C ALA A 292 -22.74 -2.28 -34.59
N ALA A 293 -22.18 -3.31 -35.23
CA ALA A 293 -21.91 -3.29 -36.65
C ALA A 293 -23.22 -2.98 -37.39
N GLU A 294 -23.27 -1.85 -38.08
CA GLU A 294 -24.38 -1.51 -38.97
C GLU A 294 -24.48 -2.63 -40.02
N LYS A 295 -25.64 -3.30 -40.02
CA LYS A 295 -25.96 -4.38 -40.96
C LYS A 295 -26.63 -3.82 -42.21
#